data_AF-A0A2D4PVI4-F1
#
_entry.id   AF-A0A2D4PVI4-F1
#
_cell.length_a   1.000
_cell.length_b   1.000
_cell.length_c   1.000
_cell.angle_alpha   90.00
_cell.angle_beta   90.00
_cell.angle_gamma   90.00
#
_symmetry.space_group_name_H-M   'P 1'
#
loop_
_entity.id
_entity.type
_entity.pdbx_description
1 polymer ?
#
loop_
_entity_poly.entity_id
_entity_poly.type
_entity_poly.pdbx_seq_one_letter_code
_entity_poly.pdbx_strand_id
1 'polypeptide(L)'
;RCTGGFGLPAWELYYKAAILTWIKYWANLRNKRVLTLEGHDLEAGWHAFMWNPGNKNYTHFNRHIIRSSLLKVWKEIKHKHYMKIPGWVSVMEALIHPNALETGRNIRYYDVLNPQGELRTNQELREQGMKIEWWPYLQLKTRYKKDMEEFGIEIKPNQLDKILEGTDEKLISKMYNYLLEYEMVEEIVKGAMIDEQGM
;
A
#
# COMPACT_ATOMS: atom_id res chain seq x y z
N ARG A 1 -25.37 -23.44 -14.22
CA ARG A 1 -24.82 -22.96 -15.52
C ARG A 1 -24.58 -21.47 -15.37
N CYS A 2 -23.34 -21.04 -15.15
CA CYS A 2 -23.00 -19.62 -15.05
C CYS A 2 -22.82 -19.06 -16.46
N THR A 3 -23.71 -18.18 -16.88
CA THR A 3 -23.61 -17.45 -18.14
C THR A 3 -22.46 -16.45 -18.05
N GLY A 4 -21.36 -16.72 -18.75
CA GLY A 4 -20.22 -15.83 -18.93
C GLY A 4 -20.56 -14.67 -19.86
N GLY A 5 -21.44 -13.78 -19.41
CA GLY A 5 -21.68 -12.50 -20.07
C GLY A 5 -20.56 -11.54 -19.70
N PHE A 6 -19.87 -10.98 -20.70
CA PHE A 6 -19.09 -9.75 -20.58
C PHE A 6 -20.04 -8.59 -20.23
N GLY A 7 -20.63 -8.61 -19.04
CA GLY A 7 -21.30 -7.47 -18.45
C GLY A 7 -20.29 -6.44 -18.00
N LEU A 8 -20.71 -5.18 -17.90
CA LEU A 8 -19.90 -4.05 -17.42
C LEU A 8 -18.97 -4.30 -16.19
N PRO A 9 -19.25 -5.20 -15.21
CA PRO A 9 -18.28 -5.51 -14.14
C PRO A 9 -16.89 -5.99 -14.64
N ALA A 10 -16.79 -6.64 -15.80
CA ALA A 10 -15.50 -7.17 -16.27
C ALA A 10 -14.48 -6.08 -16.65
N TRP A 11 -14.92 -4.96 -17.25
CA TRP A 11 -14.01 -3.89 -17.67
C TRP A 11 -13.57 -3.03 -16.48
N GLU A 12 -14.48 -2.78 -15.52
CA GLU A 12 -14.15 -2.04 -14.31
C GLU A 12 -13.13 -2.81 -13.48
N LEU A 13 -13.35 -4.12 -13.32
CA LEU A 13 -12.43 -5.01 -12.63
C LEU A 13 -11.06 -5.08 -13.31
N TYR A 14 -11.05 -5.18 -14.65
CA TYR A 14 -9.81 -5.12 -15.43
C TYR A 14 -9.09 -3.78 -15.29
N TYR A 15 -9.83 -2.67 -15.29
CA TYR A 15 -9.29 -1.32 -15.07
C TYR A 15 -8.66 -1.21 -13.67
N LYS A 16 -9.33 -1.68 -12.62
CA LYS A 16 -8.77 -1.74 -11.25
C LYS A 16 -7.51 -2.60 -11.20
N ALA A 17 -7.53 -3.78 -11.83
CA ALA A 17 -6.37 -4.67 -11.89
C ALA A 17 -5.18 -4.03 -12.61
N ALA A 18 -5.42 -3.35 -13.73
CA ALA A 18 -4.38 -2.62 -14.47
C ALA A 18 -3.78 -1.50 -13.62
N ILE A 19 -4.61 -0.74 -12.89
CA ILE A 19 -4.14 0.28 -11.96
C ILE A 19 -3.29 -0.32 -10.84
N LEU A 20 -3.71 -1.45 -10.26
CA LEU A 20 -2.93 -2.12 -9.23
C LEU A 20 -1.55 -2.55 -9.70
N THR A 21 -1.38 -2.83 -11.00
CA THR A 21 -0.04 -3.10 -11.54
C THR A 21 0.87 -1.87 -11.51
N TRP A 22 0.31 -0.67 -11.64
CA TRP A 22 1.06 0.58 -11.47
C TRP A 22 1.36 0.84 -9.99
N ILE A 23 0.36 0.68 -9.14
CA ILE A 23 0.49 0.84 -7.69
C ILE A 23 1.55 -0.09 -7.11
N LYS A 24 1.70 -1.30 -7.67
CA LYS A 24 2.77 -2.23 -7.30
C LYS A 24 4.15 -1.58 -7.33
N TYR A 25 4.46 -0.79 -8.36
CA TYR A 25 5.77 -0.14 -8.48
C TYR A 25 5.98 0.92 -7.40
N TRP A 26 4.90 1.63 -7.02
CA TRP A 26 4.94 2.58 -5.92
C TRP A 26 5.09 1.88 -4.56
N ALA A 27 4.43 0.74 -4.36
CA ALA A 27 4.49 -0.05 -3.12
C ALA A 27 5.85 -0.75 -2.91
N ASN A 28 6.47 -1.25 -3.98
CA ASN A 28 7.71 -2.01 -3.86
C ASN A 28 8.98 -1.16 -3.97
N LEU A 29 8.87 0.05 -4.52
CA LEU A 29 9.95 1.01 -4.74
C LEU A 29 11.15 0.47 -5.57
N ARG A 30 10.97 -0.64 -6.28
CA ARG A 30 12.06 -1.35 -7.00
C ARG A 30 12.41 -0.67 -8.33
N ASN A 31 11.43 -0.13 -9.04
CA ASN A 31 11.64 0.45 -10.37
C ASN A 31 12.11 1.91 -10.28
N LYS A 32 13.40 2.10 -10.00
CA LYS A 32 14.01 3.44 -9.82
C LYS A 32 13.77 4.37 -11.01
N ARG A 33 13.77 3.86 -12.25
CA ARG A 33 13.57 4.69 -13.45
C ARG A 33 12.16 5.28 -13.49
N VAL A 34 11.15 4.44 -13.31
CA VAL A 34 9.74 4.86 -13.27
C VAL A 34 9.51 5.83 -12.11
N LEU A 35 9.99 5.49 -10.92
CA LEU A 35 9.83 6.31 -9.72
C LEU A 35 10.54 7.67 -9.82
N THR A 36 11.65 7.75 -10.55
CA THR A 36 12.36 9.03 -10.75
C THR A 36 11.64 9.91 -11.76
N LEU A 37 11.19 9.34 -12.89
CA LEU A 37 10.47 10.08 -13.92
C LEU A 37 9.12 10.59 -13.39
N GLU A 38 8.37 9.72 -12.73
CA GLU A 38 7.07 10.07 -12.18
C GLU A 38 7.16 10.80 -10.84
N GLY A 39 8.33 10.80 -10.19
CA GLY A 39 8.51 11.35 -8.86
C GLY A 39 9.26 12.69 -8.82
N HIS A 40 9.57 13.26 -9.98
CA HIS A 40 10.45 14.44 -10.09
C HIS A 40 9.91 15.69 -9.38
N ASP A 41 8.58 15.79 -9.24
CA ASP A 41 7.84 16.90 -8.64
C ASP A 41 7.23 16.55 -7.27
N LEU A 42 7.67 15.45 -6.64
CA LEU A 42 7.08 15.01 -5.37
C LEU A 42 7.57 15.81 -4.17
N GLU A 43 6.61 16.21 -3.32
CA GLU A 43 6.86 16.89 -2.05
C GLU A 43 7.17 15.91 -0.90
N ALA A 44 6.86 14.61 -1.08
CA ALA A 44 7.03 13.54 -0.10
C ALA A 44 7.26 12.18 -0.77
N GLY A 45 7.50 11.13 0.01
CA GLY A 45 7.57 9.77 -0.50
C GLY A 45 6.28 9.26 -1.13
N TRP A 46 6.40 8.32 -2.07
CA TRP A 46 5.30 7.55 -2.66
C TRP A 46 4.38 6.95 -1.61
N HIS A 47 4.94 6.37 -0.56
CA HIS A 47 4.16 5.77 0.52
C HIS A 47 3.42 6.81 1.38
N ALA A 48 3.92 8.04 1.43
CA ALA A 48 3.20 9.15 2.06
C ALA A 48 1.88 9.43 1.34
N PHE A 49 1.88 9.44 0.01
CA PHE A 49 0.67 9.66 -0.79
C PHE A 49 -0.26 8.46 -0.77
N MET A 50 0.27 7.23 -0.81
CA MET A 50 -0.53 6.02 -0.73
C MET A 50 -1.22 5.86 0.62
N TRP A 51 -0.55 6.25 1.71
CA TRP A 51 -1.06 5.99 3.06
C TRP A 51 -1.70 7.19 3.75
N ASN A 52 -1.27 8.42 3.42
CA ASN A 52 -1.83 9.66 3.95
C ASN A 52 -2.37 10.59 2.84
N PRO A 53 -3.28 10.12 1.95
CA PRO A 53 -3.72 10.90 0.77
C PRO A 53 -4.49 12.18 1.13
N GLY A 54 -5.02 12.29 2.36
CA GLY A 54 -5.80 13.43 2.83
C GLY A 54 -4.98 14.61 3.35
N ASN A 55 -3.65 14.51 3.38
CA ASN A 55 -2.82 15.61 3.83
C ASN A 55 -2.85 16.75 2.79
N LYS A 56 -3.35 17.92 3.20
CA LYS A 56 -3.48 19.13 2.36
C LYS A 56 -2.15 19.61 1.80
N ASN A 57 -1.04 19.17 2.39
CA ASN A 57 0.30 19.48 1.90
C ASN A 57 0.65 18.76 0.58
N TYR A 58 -0.21 17.86 0.08
CA TYR A 58 0.04 17.03 -1.11
C TYR A 58 -0.82 17.43 -2.32
N THR A 59 -1.24 18.70 -2.37
CA THR A 59 -2.18 19.18 -3.40
C THR A 59 -1.59 19.13 -4.80
N HIS A 60 -0.27 19.22 -4.99
CA HIS A 60 0.34 19.17 -6.31
C HIS A 60 0.28 17.77 -6.93
N PHE A 61 0.55 16.73 -6.14
CA PHE A 61 0.54 15.34 -6.61
C PHE A 61 -0.82 14.91 -7.18
N ASN A 62 -1.91 15.34 -6.53
CA ASN A 62 -3.28 15.03 -6.94
C ASN A 62 -3.78 15.82 -8.16
N ARG A 63 -3.05 16.86 -8.62
CA ARG A 63 -3.42 17.65 -9.81
C ARG A 63 -3.13 16.92 -11.11
N HIS A 64 -2.22 15.95 -11.11
CA HIS A 64 -1.91 15.18 -12.30
C HIS A 64 -3.02 14.16 -12.58
N ILE A 65 -3.69 14.26 -13.74
CA ILE A 65 -4.88 13.46 -14.07
C ILE A 65 -4.64 11.95 -13.90
N ILE A 66 -3.51 11.45 -14.40
CA ILE A 66 -3.18 10.01 -14.28
C ILE A 66 -2.99 9.61 -12.81
N ARG A 67 -2.24 10.40 -12.02
CA ARG A 67 -1.95 10.06 -10.62
C ARG A 67 -3.21 10.15 -9.76
N SER A 68 -4.05 11.14 -10.03
CA SER A 68 -5.36 11.31 -9.40
C SER A 68 -6.25 10.09 -9.61
N SER A 69 -6.35 9.59 -10.86
CA SER A 69 -7.11 8.37 -11.16
C SER A 69 -6.54 7.13 -10.47
N LEU A 70 -5.21 6.96 -10.48
CA LEU A 70 -4.53 5.85 -9.80
C LEU A 70 -4.81 5.86 -8.28
N LEU A 71 -4.67 7.03 -7.64
CA LEU A 71 -4.89 7.19 -6.20
C LEU A 71 -6.35 7.04 -5.80
N LYS A 72 -7.29 7.45 -6.67
CA LYS A 72 -8.72 7.25 -6.41
C LYS A 72 -9.03 5.76 -6.27
N VAL A 73 -8.59 4.96 -7.23
CA VAL A 73 -8.77 3.50 -7.21
C VAL A 73 -7.99 2.88 -6.05
N TRP A 74 -6.76 3.32 -5.79
CA TRP A 74 -6.01 2.86 -4.63
C TRP A 74 -6.74 3.17 -3.31
N LYS A 75 -7.36 4.35 -3.15
CA LYS A 75 -8.11 4.71 -1.95
C LYS A 75 -9.30 3.79 -1.73
N GLU A 76 -10.02 3.44 -2.79
CA GLU A 76 -11.14 2.49 -2.74
C GLU A 76 -10.66 1.10 -2.31
N ILE A 77 -9.61 0.59 -2.95
CA ILE A 77 -9.02 -0.72 -2.61
C ILE A 77 -8.44 -0.69 -1.20
N LYS A 78 -7.72 0.36 -0.83
CA LYS A 78 -7.15 0.51 0.51
C LYS A 78 -8.24 0.42 1.58
N HIS A 79 -9.32 1.18 1.40
CA HIS A 79 -10.42 1.21 2.36
C HIS A 79 -11.10 -0.16 2.54
N LYS A 80 -11.20 -0.95 1.47
CA LYS A 80 -11.79 -2.28 1.51
C LYS A 80 -10.84 -3.35 2.08
N HIS A 81 -9.57 -3.29 1.73
CA HIS A 81 -8.62 -4.40 1.94
C HIS A 81 -7.69 -4.19 3.14
N TYR A 82 -7.52 -2.96 3.62
CA TYR A 82 -6.63 -2.67 4.74
C TYR A 82 -7.34 -1.93 5.88
N MET A 83 -7.52 -2.65 6.99
CA MET A 83 -7.96 -2.08 8.27
C MET A 83 -6.80 -1.50 9.09
N LYS A 84 -5.57 -1.95 8.82
CA LYS A 84 -4.32 -1.56 9.48
C LYS A 84 -3.27 -1.20 8.45
N ILE A 85 -2.21 -0.51 8.87
CA ILE A 85 -1.06 -0.25 8.00
C ILE A 85 -0.34 -1.55 7.68
N PRO A 86 -0.18 -1.94 6.40
CA PRO A 86 0.55 -3.14 6.06
C PRO A 86 2.04 -2.92 6.26
N GLY A 87 2.74 -3.97 6.72
CA GLY A 87 4.13 -3.81 7.11
C GLY A 87 5.10 -3.56 5.95
N TRP A 88 4.68 -3.68 4.68
CA TRP A 88 5.52 -3.32 3.53
C TRP A 88 5.68 -1.80 3.36
N VAL A 89 4.85 -0.97 4.03
CA VAL A 89 4.95 0.48 3.97
C VAL A 89 6.31 0.93 4.51
N SER A 90 7.07 1.64 3.68
CA SER A 90 8.33 2.26 4.10
C SER A 90 8.07 3.57 4.83
N VAL A 91 8.28 3.53 6.14
CA VAL A 91 8.05 4.66 7.05
C VAL A 91 9.01 5.81 6.76
N MET A 92 10.26 5.47 6.51
CA MET A 92 11.31 6.46 6.26
C MET A 92 11.12 7.12 4.90
N GLU A 93 10.72 6.37 3.88
CA GLU A 93 10.35 6.92 2.58
C GLU A 93 9.13 7.84 2.70
N ALA A 94 8.12 7.45 3.49
CA ALA A 94 6.95 8.30 3.71
C ALA A 94 7.25 9.59 4.51
N LEU A 95 8.29 9.60 5.33
CA LEU A 95 8.65 10.73 6.21
C LEU A 95 9.65 11.69 5.58
N ILE A 96 10.60 11.17 4.80
CA ILE A 96 11.74 11.92 4.30
C ILE A 96 11.58 12.10 2.80
N HIS A 97 11.88 13.31 2.32
CA HIS A 97 11.80 13.64 0.91
C HIS A 97 12.53 12.57 0.05
N PRO A 98 11.94 12.12 -1.08
CA PRO A 98 12.45 11.00 -1.86
C PRO A 98 13.95 11.12 -2.15
N ASN A 99 14.46 12.33 -2.38
CA ASN A 99 15.85 12.56 -2.80
C ASN A 99 16.88 12.70 -1.67
N ALA A 100 16.47 12.63 -0.39
CA ALA A 100 17.36 12.98 0.72
C ALA A 100 18.19 11.80 1.28
N LEU A 101 17.73 10.55 1.19
CA LEU A 101 18.46 9.39 1.72
C LEU A 101 18.26 8.14 0.86
N GLU A 102 19.29 7.70 0.12
CA GLU A 102 19.26 6.43 -0.61
C GLU A 102 19.03 5.22 0.32
N THR A 103 19.59 5.28 1.54
CA THR A 103 19.48 4.23 2.57
C THR A 103 18.10 4.17 3.23
N GLY A 104 17.35 5.27 3.22
CA GLY A 104 16.04 5.38 3.90
C GLY A 104 14.85 4.91 3.07
N ARG A 105 15.00 4.82 1.74
CA ARG A 105 13.88 4.54 0.82
C ARG A 105 13.23 3.16 1.01
N ASN A 106 13.93 2.20 1.63
CA ASN A 106 13.44 0.82 1.75
C ASN A 106 13.24 0.36 3.19
N ILE A 107 13.31 1.24 4.19
CA ILE A 107 13.10 0.82 5.59
C ILE A 107 11.58 0.68 5.81
N ARG A 108 11.09 -0.56 5.83
CA ARG A 108 9.69 -0.92 5.99
C ARG A 108 9.37 -1.28 7.43
N TYR A 109 8.08 -1.31 7.77
CA TYR A 109 7.64 -1.81 9.06
C TYR A 109 8.06 -3.27 9.29
N TYR A 110 8.09 -4.11 8.26
CA TYR A 110 8.62 -5.48 8.37
C TYR A 110 10.07 -5.53 8.88
N ASP A 111 10.87 -4.51 8.57
CA ASP A 111 12.28 -4.47 8.93
C ASP A 111 12.47 -3.99 10.37
N VAL A 112 11.66 -3.02 10.80
CA VAL A 112 11.86 -2.31 12.07
C VAL A 112 11.03 -2.85 13.24
N LEU A 113 10.01 -3.66 12.96
CA LEU A 113 9.16 -4.25 14.01
C LEU A 113 9.65 -5.65 14.39
N ASN A 114 9.47 -6.02 15.65
CA ASN A 114 9.60 -7.40 16.11
C ASN A 114 8.35 -8.22 15.72
N PRO A 115 8.38 -9.56 15.83
CA PRO A 115 7.21 -10.40 15.52
C PRO A 115 5.95 -10.07 16.33
N GLN A 116 6.07 -9.36 17.45
CA GLN A 116 4.99 -8.93 18.33
C GLN A 116 4.35 -7.59 17.90
N GLY A 117 4.92 -6.87 16.93
CA GLY A 117 4.40 -5.57 16.49
C GLY A 117 5.09 -4.37 17.10
N GLU A 118 6.10 -4.58 17.95
CA GLU A 118 6.78 -3.51 18.67
C GLU A 118 8.01 -3.03 17.90
N LEU A 119 8.25 -1.71 17.96
CA LEU A 119 9.41 -1.10 17.33
C LEU A 119 10.70 -1.53 18.02
N ARG A 120 11.62 -2.12 17.26
CA ARG A 120 12.97 -2.46 17.71
C ARG A 120 13.74 -1.21 18.11
N THR A 121 14.58 -1.37 19.12
CA THR A 121 15.51 -0.33 19.57
C THR A 121 16.55 0.00 18.49
N ASN A 122 17.12 1.21 18.53
CA ASN A 122 18.18 1.60 17.59
C ASN A 122 19.39 0.63 17.67
N GLN A 123 19.68 0.09 18.86
CA GLN A 123 20.74 -0.90 19.04
C GLN A 123 20.44 -2.21 18.30
N GLU A 124 19.25 -2.79 18.48
CA GLU A 124 18.85 -4.02 17.78
C GLU A 124 18.87 -3.86 16.25
N LEU A 125 18.45 -2.69 15.75
CA LEU A 125 18.51 -2.37 14.32
C LEU A 125 19.95 -2.30 13.81
N ARG A 126 20.88 -1.75 14.61
CA ARG A 126 22.32 -1.74 14.27
C ARG A 126 22.92 -3.12 14.26
N GLU A 127 22.55 -3.97 15.20
CA GLU A 127 22.97 -5.38 15.26
C GLU A 127 22.50 -6.16 14.02
N GLN A 128 21.35 -5.78 13.45
CA GLN A 128 20.84 -6.32 12.18
C GLN A 128 21.50 -5.70 10.93
N GLY A 129 22.50 -4.84 11.11
CA GLY A 129 23.21 -4.17 10.02
C GLY A 129 22.53 -2.91 9.50
N MET A 130 21.42 -2.45 10.09
CA MET A 130 20.78 -1.19 9.69
C MET A 130 21.50 0.00 10.33
N LYS A 131 22.01 0.89 9.49
CA LYS A 131 22.66 2.14 9.93
C LYS A 131 21.63 3.27 9.92
N ILE A 132 20.88 3.41 11.01
CA ILE A 132 19.93 4.50 11.23
C ILE A 132 20.49 5.44 12.29
N GLU A 133 20.77 6.68 11.91
CA GLU A 133 21.19 7.72 12.85
C GLU A 133 20.11 8.01 13.90
N TRP A 134 20.52 8.61 15.02
CA TRP A 134 19.63 8.89 16.15
C TRP A 134 18.40 9.72 15.75
N TRP A 135 18.59 10.78 14.95
CA TRP A 135 17.51 11.69 14.58
C TRP A 135 16.47 11.04 13.64
N PRO A 136 16.85 10.38 12.54
CA PRO A 136 15.94 9.56 11.74
C PRO A 136 15.19 8.50 12.55
N TYR A 137 15.86 7.85 13.51
CA TYR A 137 15.20 6.88 14.39
C TYR A 137 14.16 7.53 15.31
N LEU A 138 14.40 8.75 15.80
CA LEU A 138 13.41 9.49 16.60
C LEU A 138 12.15 9.84 15.78
N GLN A 139 12.34 10.22 14.50
CA GLN A 139 11.23 10.45 13.57
C GLN A 139 10.43 9.17 13.33
N LEU A 140 11.11 8.05 13.07
CA LEU A 140 10.50 6.72 12.96
C LEU A 140 9.67 6.38 14.19
N LYS A 141 10.23 6.55 15.39
CA LYS A 141 9.55 6.27 16.66
C LYS A 141 8.29 7.11 16.84
N THR A 142 8.35 8.39 16.46
CA THR A 142 7.21 9.31 16.53
C THR A 142 6.11 8.88 15.57
N ARG A 143 6.48 8.53 14.33
CA ARG A 143 5.53 8.09 13.32
C ARG A 143 4.88 6.76 13.67
N TYR A 144 5.67 5.78 14.13
CA TYR A 144 5.19 4.48 14.59
C TYR A 144 4.11 4.63 15.68
N LYS A 145 4.33 5.48 16.68
CA LYS A 145 3.34 5.72 17.74
C LYS A 145 2.02 6.24 17.17
N LYS A 146 2.09 7.28 16.33
CA LYS A 146 0.91 7.85 15.69
C LYS A 146 0.16 6.81 14.85
N ASP A 147 0.89 6.06 14.03
CA ASP A 147 0.32 5.06 13.14
C ASP A 147 -0.32 3.88 13.91
N MET A 148 0.30 3.46 15.01
CA MET A 148 -0.25 2.45 15.89
C MET A 148 -1.53 2.93 16.60
N GLU A 149 -1.57 4.19 17.04
CA GLU A 149 -2.74 4.81 17.69
C GLU A 149 -3.90 5.02 16.72
N GLU A 150 -3.63 5.44 15.48
CA GLU A 150 -4.68 5.82 14.51
C GLU A 150 -5.23 4.62 13.72
N PHE A 151 -4.37 3.70 13.30
CA PHE A 151 -4.75 2.61 12.39
C PHE A 151 -4.28 1.22 12.85
N GLY A 152 -3.29 1.14 13.73
CA GLY A 152 -2.58 -0.11 14.01
C GLY A 152 -1.72 -0.56 12.83
N ILE A 153 -0.81 -1.51 13.06
CA ILE A 153 0.10 -2.04 12.02
C ILE A 153 -0.07 -3.56 11.93
N GLU A 154 -0.11 -4.09 10.71
CA GLU A 154 -0.20 -5.52 10.42
C GLU A 154 1.13 -6.04 9.86
N ILE A 155 1.76 -6.96 10.61
CA ILE A 155 3.05 -7.56 10.22
C ILE A 155 2.83 -8.74 9.28
N LYS A 156 1.70 -9.46 9.39
CA LYS A 156 1.49 -10.64 8.56
C LYS A 156 1.00 -10.20 7.17
N PRO A 157 1.76 -10.50 6.08
CA PRO A 157 1.35 -10.10 4.75
C PRO A 157 0.06 -10.82 4.35
N ASN A 158 -0.94 -10.03 3.94
CA ASN A 158 -2.17 -10.56 3.38
C ASN A 158 -1.98 -11.01 1.92
N GLN A 159 -3.04 -11.49 1.27
CA GLN A 159 -2.95 -11.98 -0.11
C GLN A 159 -2.59 -10.86 -1.11
N LEU A 160 -3.09 -9.65 -0.92
CA LEU A 160 -2.75 -8.49 -1.76
C LEU A 160 -1.28 -8.10 -1.59
N ASP A 161 -0.77 -8.09 -0.36
CA ASP A 161 0.64 -7.80 -0.06
C ASP A 161 1.56 -8.77 -0.81
N LYS A 162 1.25 -10.07 -0.77
CA LYS A 162 2.01 -11.10 -1.50
C LYS A 162 2.05 -10.85 -3.01
N ILE A 163 0.95 -10.36 -3.60
CA ILE A 163 0.91 -10.03 -5.03
C ILE A 163 1.70 -8.75 -5.32
N LEU A 164 1.57 -7.72 -4.47
CA LEU A 164 2.30 -6.46 -4.59
C LEU A 164 3.81 -6.62 -4.41
N GLU A 165 4.26 -7.52 -3.55
CA GLU A 165 5.69 -7.76 -3.28
C GLU A 165 6.31 -8.86 -4.16
N GLY A 166 5.48 -9.72 -4.74
CA GLY A 166 5.87 -10.82 -5.61
C GLY A 166 6.44 -10.41 -6.98
N THR A 167 6.61 -11.38 -7.88
CA THR A 167 7.13 -11.15 -9.23
C THR A 167 6.07 -10.57 -10.18
N ASP A 168 6.52 -9.97 -11.28
CA ASP A 168 5.63 -9.40 -12.31
C ASP A 168 5.01 -10.46 -13.24
N GLU A 169 5.37 -11.74 -13.06
CA GLU A 169 4.86 -12.83 -13.89
C GLU A 169 3.34 -12.94 -13.75
N LYS A 170 2.64 -12.78 -14.88
CA LYS A 170 1.17 -12.80 -14.97
C LYS A 170 0.50 -11.85 -13.97
N LEU A 171 1.15 -10.71 -13.68
CA LEU A 171 0.70 -9.77 -12.64
C LEU A 171 -0.74 -9.29 -12.84
N ILE A 172 -1.10 -8.89 -14.07
CA ILE A 172 -2.47 -8.43 -14.38
C ILE A 172 -3.48 -9.54 -14.08
N SER A 173 -3.21 -10.78 -14.50
CA SER A 173 -4.08 -11.93 -14.22
C SER A 173 -4.18 -12.24 -12.74
N LYS A 174 -3.07 -12.16 -11.99
CA LYS A 174 -3.06 -12.34 -10.53
C LYS A 174 -3.90 -11.28 -9.82
N MET A 175 -3.75 -10.01 -10.19
CA MET A 175 -4.54 -8.90 -9.65
C MET A 175 -6.02 -9.02 -9.99
N TYR A 176 -6.33 -9.35 -11.24
CA TYR A 176 -7.69 -9.54 -11.71
C TYR A 176 -8.39 -10.67 -10.95
N ASN A 177 -7.75 -11.84 -10.85
CA ASN A 177 -8.33 -12.98 -10.12
C ASN A 177 -8.50 -12.66 -8.63
N TYR A 178 -7.54 -11.97 -8.01
CA TYR A 178 -7.67 -11.54 -6.61
C TYR A 178 -8.89 -10.64 -6.39
N LEU A 179 -9.06 -9.63 -7.24
CA LEU A 179 -10.21 -8.73 -7.13
C LEU A 179 -11.52 -9.46 -7.45
N LEU A 180 -11.53 -10.37 -8.42
CA LEU A 180 -12.69 -11.19 -8.79
C LEU A 180 -13.15 -12.06 -7.61
N GLU A 181 -12.22 -12.79 -7.00
CA GLU A 181 -12.49 -13.62 -5.82
C GLU A 181 -13.09 -12.79 -4.68
N TYR A 182 -12.55 -11.59 -4.45
CA TYR A 182 -13.02 -10.71 -3.39
C TYR A 182 -14.41 -10.12 -3.66
N GLU A 183 -14.67 -9.64 -4.89
CA GLU A 183 -16.00 -9.13 -5.27
C GLU A 183 -17.07 -10.23 -5.18
N MET A 184 -16.76 -11.46 -5.61
CA MET A 184 -17.68 -12.60 -5.46
C MET A 184 -17.98 -12.94 -4.00
N VAL A 185 -16.98 -12.89 -3.11
CA VAL A 185 -17.19 -13.14 -1.67
C VAL A 185 -18.06 -12.05 -1.04
N GLU A 186 -17.85 -10.77 -1.39
CA GLU A 186 -18.73 -9.67 -0.92
C GLU A 186 -20.20 -9.88 -1.35
N GLU A 187 -20.43 -10.29 -2.60
CA GLU A 187 -21.78 -10.52 -3.11
C GLU A 187 -22.50 -11.67 -2.38
N ILE A 188 -21.79 -12.78 -2.11
CA ILE A 188 -22.33 -13.92 -1.36
C ILE A 188 -22.72 -13.50 0.07
N VAL A 189 -21.86 -12.75 0.76
CA VAL A 189 -22.13 -12.29 2.14
C VAL A 189 -23.34 -11.34 2.17
N LYS A 190 -23.44 -10.40 1.22
CA LYS A 190 -24.58 -9.49 1.13
C LYS A 190 -25.89 -10.24 0.85
N GLY A 191 -25.86 -11.25 -0.02
CA GLY A 191 -27.02 -12.11 -0.29
C GLY A 191 -27.51 -12.82 0.96
N ALA A 192 -26.59 -13.47 1.69
CA ALA A 192 -26.93 -14.17 2.94
C ALA A 192 -27.52 -13.24 4.01
N MET A 193 -27.02 -12.01 4.14
CA MET A 193 -27.54 -11.03 5.10
C MET A 193 -28.97 -10.55 4.78
N ILE A 194 -29.36 -10.54 3.51
CA ILE A 194 -30.72 -10.15 3.09
C ILE A 194 -31.69 -11.30 3.38
N ASP A 195 -31.26 -12.54 3.18
CA ASP A 195 -32.07 -13.74 3.43
C ASP A 195 -32.34 -13.95 4.94
N GLU A 196 -31.41 -13.57 5.82
CA GLU A 196 -31.59 -13.65 7.29
C GLU A 196 -32.46 -12.52 7.88
N GLN A 197 -32.59 -11.37 7.20
CA GLN A 197 -33.43 -10.25 7.64
C GLN A 197 -34.87 -10.34 7.10
N GLY A 198 -35.12 -11.24 6.14
CA GLY A 198 -36.44 -11.52 5.56
C GLY A 198 -37.19 -12.70 6.19
N MET A 199 -36.69 -13.24 7.30
CA MET A 199 -37.24 -14.37 8.05
C MET A 199 -37.59 -13.96 9.49
#